data_AF-A0A6B9G500-F1
#
_entry.id   AF-A0A6B9G500-F1
#
_cell.length_a   1.000
_cell.length_b   1.000
_cell.length_c   1.000
_cell.angle_alpha   90.00
_cell.angle_beta   90.00
_cell.angle_gamma   90.00
#
_symmetry.space_group_name_H-M   'P 1'
#
loop_
_entity.id
_entity.type
_entity.pdbx_description
1 polymer ?
#
loop_
_entity_poly.entity_id
_entity_poly.type
_entity_poly.pdbx_seq_one_letter_code
_entity_poly.pdbx_strand_id
1 'polypeptide(L)'
;MNTNNSWHVCGLVIQARPGAVAAVTRTLLTYADSEVAAQDAARGTLAVTLGAADSATLLSNIEATRNIPGVLAVSLVYHQQDEFEQPAKEALCN
;
A
#
# COMPACT_ATOMS: atom_id res chain seq x y z
N MET A 1 -23.44 -12.12 9.56
CA MET A 1 -22.45 -11.94 8.48
C MET A 1 -21.47 -10.88 8.96
N ASN A 2 -20.32 -11.30 9.46
CA ASN A 2 -19.32 -10.37 9.99
C ASN A 2 -18.63 -9.71 8.78
N THR A 3 -19.13 -8.56 8.39
CA THR A 3 -18.46 -7.64 7.45
C THR A 3 -17.30 -6.98 8.20
N ASN A 4 -16.26 -7.75 8.52
CA ASN A 4 -14.95 -7.19 8.82
C ASN A 4 -14.45 -6.61 7.50
N ASN A 5 -14.92 -5.41 7.17
CA ASN A 5 -14.32 -4.53 6.18
C ASN A 5 -12.99 -4.06 6.78
N SER A 6 -12.05 -5.00 6.84
CA SER A 6 -10.68 -4.79 7.27
C SER A 6 -10.07 -3.84 6.25
N TRP A 7 -10.19 -2.54 6.48
CA TRP A 7 -9.55 -1.57 5.61
C TRP A 7 -8.05 -1.78 5.72
N HIS A 8 -7.40 -2.08 4.61
CA HIS A 8 -5.98 -2.35 4.56
C HIS A 8 -5.26 -1.15 3.98
N VAL A 9 -4.17 -0.74 4.64
CA VAL A 9 -3.28 0.33 4.17
C VAL A 9 -1.87 -0.21 4.13
N CYS A 10 -1.13 0.08 3.06
CA CYS A 10 0.29 -0.22 2.98
C CYS A 10 1.11 0.96 2.47
N GLY A 11 2.33 1.07 2.99
CA GLY A 11 3.35 1.96 2.46
C GLY A 11 4.19 1.24 1.43
N LEU A 12 4.53 1.94 0.36
CA LEU A 12 5.36 1.45 -0.74
C LEU A 12 6.43 2.47 -1.05
N VAL A 13 7.66 1.99 -1.18
CA VAL A 13 8.77 2.75 -1.74
C VAL A 13 9.03 2.22 -3.14
N ILE A 14 8.84 3.07 -4.13
CA ILE A 14 8.98 2.73 -5.54
C ILE A 14 10.26 3.37 -6.04
N GLN A 15 11.13 2.56 -6.61
CA GLN A 15 12.25 3.04 -7.38
C GLN A 15 11.86 2.99 -8.84
N ALA A 16 11.86 4.13 -9.51
CA ALA A 16 11.61 4.29 -10.93
C ALA A 16 12.82 4.96 -11.60
N ARG A 17 12.82 4.97 -12.94
CA ARG A 17 13.78 5.76 -13.70
C ARG A 17 13.49 7.25 -13.50
N PRO A 18 14.50 8.12 -13.30
CA PRO A 18 14.30 9.56 -13.13
C PRO A 18 13.38 10.21 -14.19
N GLY A 19 13.54 9.82 -15.46
CA GLY A 19 12.69 10.31 -16.56
C GLY A 19 11.27 9.74 -16.60
N ALA A 20 10.98 8.70 -15.82
CA ALA A 20 9.68 8.04 -15.74
C ALA A 20 8.90 8.41 -14.46
N VAL A 21 9.52 9.06 -13.48
CA VAL A 21 8.90 9.39 -12.17
C VAL A 21 7.57 10.10 -12.36
N ALA A 22 7.50 11.15 -13.18
CA ALA A 22 6.25 11.88 -13.40
C ALA A 22 5.13 11.01 -14.01
N ALA A 23 5.47 10.09 -14.91
CA ALA A 23 4.52 9.17 -15.51
C ALA A 23 4.03 8.12 -14.50
N VAL A 24 4.96 7.59 -13.69
CA VAL A 24 4.67 6.65 -12.61
C VAL A 24 3.77 7.32 -11.55
N THR A 25 4.11 8.51 -11.06
CA THR A 25 3.28 9.30 -10.14
C THR A 25 1.87 9.47 -10.67
N ARG A 26 1.72 9.87 -11.94
CA ARG A 26 0.40 10.10 -12.55
C ARG A 26 -0.42 8.81 -12.66
N THR A 27 0.24 7.67 -12.86
CA THR A 27 -0.41 6.36 -12.89
C THR A 27 -0.86 5.94 -11.50
N LEU A 28 -0.01 6.12 -10.50
CA LEU A 28 -0.32 5.82 -9.09
C LEU A 28 -1.53 6.62 -8.59
N LEU A 29 -1.58 7.90 -8.92
CA LEU A 29 -2.71 8.77 -8.57
C LEU A 29 -4.04 8.40 -9.26
N THR A 30 -4.04 7.43 -10.18
CA THR A 30 -5.29 6.88 -10.75
C THR A 30 -5.88 5.73 -9.92
N TYR A 31 -5.12 5.14 -9.01
CA TYR A 31 -5.63 4.14 -8.10
C TYR A 31 -6.54 4.78 -7.06
N ALA A 32 -7.65 4.10 -6.74
CA ALA A 32 -8.49 4.49 -5.63
C ALA A 32 -7.65 4.44 -4.34
N ASP A 33 -7.77 5.48 -3.51
CA ASP A 33 -7.10 5.56 -2.21
C ASP A 33 -5.56 5.46 -2.28
N SER A 34 -4.96 6.00 -3.34
CA SER A 34 -3.52 6.15 -3.48
C SER A 34 -3.06 7.58 -3.22
N GLU A 35 -2.05 7.72 -2.36
CA GLU A 35 -1.40 9.00 -2.04
C GLU A 35 0.11 8.92 -2.23
N VAL A 36 0.71 9.94 -2.84
CA VAL A 36 2.17 10.04 -2.99
C VAL A 36 2.70 10.93 -1.87
N ALA A 37 3.26 10.32 -0.82
CA ALA A 37 3.76 11.00 0.36
C ALA A 37 5.06 11.79 0.09
N ALA A 38 5.95 11.23 -0.76
CA ALA A 38 7.18 11.90 -1.15
C ALA A 38 7.63 11.44 -2.54
N GLN A 39 8.35 12.30 -3.25
CA GLN A 39 8.99 11.95 -4.50
C GLN A 39 10.32 12.67 -4.67
N ASP A 40 11.32 11.95 -5.18
CA ASP A 40 12.62 12.45 -5.58
C ASP A 40 12.82 12.08 -7.05
N ALA A 41 12.49 13.03 -7.93
CA ALA A 41 12.60 12.83 -9.37
C ALA A 41 14.06 12.69 -9.83
N ALA A 42 15.03 13.27 -9.12
CA ALA A 42 16.44 13.20 -9.47
C ALA A 42 17.01 11.80 -9.21
N ARG A 43 16.64 11.19 -8.07
CA ARG A 43 17.08 9.84 -7.67
C ARG A 43 16.15 8.74 -8.18
N GLY A 44 14.96 9.10 -8.64
CA GLY A 44 13.96 8.15 -9.12
C GLY A 44 13.14 7.49 -8.01
N THR A 45 13.11 8.03 -6.81
CA THR A 45 12.49 7.38 -5.65
C THR A 45 11.13 8.01 -5.35
N LEU A 46 10.12 7.21 -5.08
CA LEU A 46 8.79 7.65 -4.66
C LEU A 46 8.37 6.90 -3.40
N ALA A 47 7.74 7.58 -2.46
CA ALA A 47 7.05 7.00 -1.32
C ALA A 47 5.54 7.19 -1.52
N VAL A 48 4.79 6.10 -1.43
CA VAL A 48 3.38 6.03 -1.78
C VAL A 48 2.64 5.23 -0.71
N THR A 49 1.44 5.67 -0.37
CA THR A 49 0.51 4.95 0.49
C THR A 49 -0.65 4.47 -0.36
N LEU A 50 -0.99 3.19 -0.29
CA LEU A 50 -2.17 2.61 -0.94
C LEU A 50 -3.15 2.10 0.11
N GLY A 51 -4.42 2.38 -0.09
CA GLY A 51 -5.54 1.81 0.67
C GLY A 51 -6.39 0.86 -0.18
N ALA A 52 -7.00 -0.12 0.46
CA ALA A 52 -8.02 -0.97 -0.17
C ALA A 52 -8.99 -1.55 0.88
N ALA A 53 -10.21 -1.87 0.46
CA ALA A 53 -11.22 -2.50 1.31
C ALA A 53 -10.92 -3.98 1.61
N ASP A 54 -10.02 -4.62 0.83
CA ASP A 54 -9.66 -6.02 0.96
C ASP A 54 -8.19 -6.27 0.54
N SER A 55 -7.57 -7.31 1.11
CA SER A 55 -6.18 -7.67 0.84
C SER A 55 -5.89 -8.07 -0.61
N ALA A 56 -6.88 -8.61 -1.33
CA ALA A 56 -6.68 -9.06 -2.71
C ALA A 56 -6.57 -7.88 -3.68
N THR A 57 -7.41 -6.85 -3.48
CA THR A 57 -7.33 -5.56 -4.18
C THR A 57 -6.00 -4.87 -3.86
N LEU A 58 -5.56 -4.87 -2.60
CA LEU A 58 -4.27 -4.30 -2.22
C LEU A 58 -3.11 -4.98 -2.95
N LEU A 59 -3.07 -6.32 -2.95
CA LEU A 59 -2.04 -7.09 -3.64
C LEU A 59 -2.05 -6.82 -5.15
N SER A 60 -3.24 -6.79 -5.75
CA SER A 60 -3.41 -6.48 -7.19
C SER A 60 -2.85 -5.08 -7.52
N ASN A 61 -3.09 -4.09 -6.66
CA ASN A 61 -2.56 -2.73 -6.85
C ASN A 61 -1.02 -2.69 -6.73
N ILE A 62 -0.44 -3.47 -5.82
CA ILE A 62 1.02 -3.61 -5.68
C ILE A 62 1.63 -4.25 -6.93
N GLU A 63 1.02 -5.32 -7.45
CA GLU A 63 1.47 -5.97 -8.68
C GLU A 63 1.33 -5.05 -9.90
N ALA A 64 0.21 -4.34 -10.01
CA ALA A 64 -0.01 -3.35 -11.05
C ALA A 64 1.05 -2.24 -10.99
N THR A 65 1.38 -1.77 -9.79
CA THR A 65 2.44 -0.77 -9.55
C THR A 65 3.80 -1.26 -10.04
N ARG A 66 4.14 -2.52 -9.77
CA ARG A 66 5.40 -3.14 -10.22
C ARG A 66 5.49 -3.23 -11.74
N ASN A 67 4.35 -3.35 -12.42
CA ASN A 67 4.29 -3.49 -13.88
C ASN A 67 4.21 -2.14 -14.62
N ILE A 68 4.25 -1.01 -13.90
CA ILE A 68 4.24 0.32 -14.53
C ILE A 68 5.56 0.51 -15.31
N PRO A 69 5.49 0.90 -16.60
CA PRO A 69 6.68 1.19 -17.39
C PRO A 69 7.58 2.24 -16.71
N GLY A 70 8.85 1.86 -16.49
CA GLY A 70 9.84 2.73 -15.86
C GLY A 70 10.03 2.50 -14.35
N VAL A 71 9.21 1.66 -13.73
CA VAL A 71 9.49 1.14 -12.38
C VAL A 71 10.65 0.13 -12.44
N LEU A 72 11.58 0.28 -11.51
CA LEU A 72 12.77 -0.56 -11.34
C LEU A 72 12.60 -1.51 -10.15
N ALA A 73 12.02 -1.03 -9.06
CA ALA A 73 11.74 -1.82 -7.88
C ALA A 73 10.55 -1.25 -7.10
N VAL A 74 9.87 -2.12 -6.37
CA VAL A 74 8.81 -1.76 -5.42
C VAL A 74 9.10 -2.49 -4.11
N SER A 75 9.30 -1.72 -3.05
CA SER A 75 9.56 -2.20 -1.71
C SER A 75 8.36 -1.90 -0.82
N LEU A 76 7.72 -2.92 -0.28
CA LEU A 76 6.66 -2.77 0.69
C LEU A 76 7.27 -2.34 2.04
N VAL A 77 6.86 -1.18 2.53
CA VAL A 77 7.23 -0.64 3.84
C VAL A 77 5.97 -0.67 4.69
N TYR A 78 5.85 -1.69 5.54
CA TYR A 78 4.87 -1.83 6.61
C TYR A 78 3.62 -2.69 6.39
N HIS A 79 3.19 -3.28 7.51
CA HIS A 79 2.05 -4.15 7.74
C HIS A 79 1.47 -3.76 9.11
N GLN A 80 0.51 -2.83 9.16
CA GLN A 80 -0.38 -2.70 10.32
C GLN A 80 -1.56 -3.63 10.07
N GLN A 81 -1.55 -4.79 10.71
CA GLN A 81 -2.79 -5.41 11.09
C GLN A 81 -3.06 -4.93 12.50
N ASP A 82 -4.02 -4.01 12.68
CA ASP A 82 -4.78 -4.01 13.92
C ASP A 82 -5.51 -5.36 13.96
N GLU A 83 -4.80 -6.43 14.33
CA GLU A 83 -5.45 -7.53 15.00
C GLU A 83 -5.98 -6.94 16.29
N PHE A 84 -7.25 -6.52 16.25
CA PHE A 84 -8.03 -6.31 17.46
C PHE A 84 -8.19 -7.69 18.08
N GLU A 85 -7.14 -8.13 18.78
CA GLU A 85 -7.16 -9.32 19.62
C GLU A 85 -8.26 -9.09 20.64
N GLN A 86 -9.37 -9.81 20.48
CA GLN A 86 -10.46 -9.80 21.45
C GLN A 86 -9.85 -10.11 22.82
N PRO A 87 -10.07 -9.27 23.86
CA PRO A 87 -9.61 -9.60 25.19
C PRO A 87 -10.23 -10.93 25.58
N ALA A 88 -9.38 -11.92 25.88
CA ALA A 88 -9.81 -13.21 26.38
C ALA A 88 -10.72 -12.96 27.59
N LYS A 89 -12.01 -13.23 27.40
CA LYS A 89 -13.04 -13.13 28.42
C LYS A 89 -12.58 -13.88 29.66
N GLU A 90 -12.64 -13.18 30.77
CA GLU A 90 -12.60 -13.65 32.15
C GLU A 90 -13.17 -15.07 32.29
N ALA A 91 -12.30 -16.05 32.58
CA ALA A 91 -12.72 -17.30 33.19
C ALA A 91 -12.83 -17.06 34.70
N LEU A 92 -13.90 -16.38 35.10
CA LEU A 92 -14.43 -16.47 36.45
C LEU A 92 -15.08 -17.86 36.57
N CYS A 93 -14.42 -18.79 37.24
CA CYS A 93 -15.04 -20.02 37.74
C CYS A 93 -14.48 -20.34 39.13
N ASN A 94 -15.31 -20.01 40.13
CA ASN A 94 -15.43 -20.51 41.51
C ASN A 94 -14.20 -21.04 42.26
#